data_AF-A0A1X2H2W2-F1
#
_entry.id   AF-A0A1X2H2W2-F1
#
_cell.length_a   1.000
_cell.length_b   1.000
_cell.length_c   1.000
_cell.angle_alpha   90.00
_cell.angle_beta   90.00
_cell.angle_gamma   90.00
#
_symmetry.space_group_name_H-M   'P 1'
#
loop_
_entity.id
_entity.type
_entity.pdbx_description
1 polymer ?
#
loop_
_entity_poly.entity_id
_entity_poly.type
_entity_poly.pdbx_seq_one_letter_code
_entity_poly.pdbx_strand_id
1 'polypeptide(L)' 'MFGVIRALPRGAKRFPMTSKRGHNYYKGTGSGAMGRHTKKGNYKIDWNRVRTFVVPDLEGFTLGPYVTRKADKA' A
#
# COMPACT_ATOMS: atom_id res chain seq x y z
N MET A 1 30.36 24.60 3.78
CA MET A 1 29.55 23.60 3.05
C MET A 1 30.27 22.26 3.15
N PHE A 2 30.00 21.50 4.23
CA PHE A 2 30.70 20.23 4.45
C PHE A 2 30.11 19.17 3.53
N GLY A 3 30.89 18.81 2.51
CA GLY A 3 30.57 17.77 1.56
C GLY A 3 30.34 16.45 2.28
N VAL A 4 29.23 15.78 1.95
CA VAL A 4 28.98 14.41 2.38
C VAL A 4 30.07 13.54 1.74
N ILE A 5 31.11 13.19 2.51
CA ILE A 5 32.09 12.18 2.11
C ILE A 5 31.33 10.87 1.98
N ARG A 6 31.01 10.50 0.73
CA ARG A 6 30.47 9.19 0.41
C ARG A 6 31.60 8.16 0.63
N ALA A 7 31.26 7.00 1.20
CA ALA A 7 32.15 5.86 1.49
C ALA A 7 32.88 5.79 2.84
N LEU A 8 32.63 6.68 3.81
CA LEU A 8 32.99 6.39 5.21
C LEU A 8 32.01 5.33 5.79
N PRO A 9 32.48 4.15 6.24
CA PRO A 9 31.62 3.15 6.86
C PRO A 9 31.11 3.69 8.20
N ARG A 10 29.92 4.28 8.18
CA ARG A 10 29.18 4.59 9.41
C ARG A 10 28.51 3.31 9.89
N GLY A 11 28.62 3.04 11.19
CA GLY A 11 27.91 1.93 11.83
C GLY A 11 26.39 1.97 11.58
N ALA A 12 25.68 0.93 12.06
CA ALA A 12 24.24 0.83 11.87
C ALA A 12 23.51 2.08 12.39
N LYS A 13 22.58 2.62 11.59
CA LYS A 13 21.78 3.79 11.95
C LYS A 13 20.52 3.35 12.70
N ARG A 14 20.14 4.06 13.76
CA ARG A 14 18.94 3.79 14.59
C ARG A 14 17.63 4.25 13.93
N PHE A 15 17.47 3.98 12.63
CA PHE A 15 16.23 4.27 11.92
C PHE A 15 15.21 3.14 12.11
N PRO A 16 13.90 3.42 11.91
CA PRO A 16 12.89 2.37 11.89
C PRO A 16 13.25 1.26 10.90
N MET A 17 13.18 0.01 11.36
CA MET A 17 13.48 -1.14 10.53
C MET A 17 12.37 -1.34 9.49
N THR A 18 12.78 -1.52 8.23
CA THR A 18 11.89 -1.82 7.10
C THR A 18 12.28 -3.17 6.51
N SER A 19 11.43 -3.71 5.63
CA SER A 19 11.70 -4.95 4.88
C SER A 19 13.00 -4.93 4.06
N LYS A 20 13.58 -3.74 3.80
CA LYS A 20 14.81 -3.57 3.01
C LYS A 20 16.07 -3.39 3.86
N ARG A 21 15.97 -3.41 5.19
CA ARG A 21 17.05 -3.01 6.12
C ARG A 21 17.59 -4.17 6.97
N GLY A 22 17.19 -5.41 6.73
CA GLY A 22 17.68 -6.59 7.43
C GLY A 22 17.76 -7.81 6.52
N HIS A 23 18.70 -8.71 6.80
CA HIS A 23 18.81 -10.01 6.14
C HIS A 23 17.86 -11.00 6.82
N ASN A 24 17.07 -11.75 6.05
CA ASN A 24 16.02 -12.65 6.56
C ASN A 24 15.00 -11.98 7.50
N TYR A 25 14.80 -10.66 7.36
CA TYR A 25 13.82 -9.91 8.14
C TYR A 25 12.54 -9.67 7.33
N TYR A 26 11.51 -10.49 7.58
CA TYR A 26 10.21 -10.30 6.98
C TYR A 26 9.37 -9.27 7.75
N LYS A 27 8.92 -8.22 7.05
CA LYS A 27 8.00 -7.22 7.58
C LYS A 27 6.98 -6.82 6.52
N GLY A 28 5.70 -6.98 6.84
CA GLY A 28 4.60 -6.59 5.96
C GLY A 28 4.36 -5.07 5.91
N THR A 29 3.52 -4.65 4.97
CA THR A 29 3.12 -3.24 4.74
C THR A 29 1.69 -2.92 5.19
N GLY A 30 0.99 -3.87 5.82
CA GLY A 30 -0.38 -3.67 6.31
C GLY A 30 -1.50 -3.97 5.31
N SER A 31 -1.22 -4.68 4.20
CA SER A 31 -2.22 -4.99 3.16
C SER A 31 -3.39 -5.89 3.59
N GLY A 32 -3.28 -6.54 4.76
CA GLY A 32 -4.22 -7.56 5.26
C GLY A 32 -3.90 -8.97 4.75
N ALA A 33 -4.46 -9.99 5.41
CA ALA A 33 -4.25 -11.40 5.06
C ALA A 33 -5.39 -11.96 4.20
N MET A 34 -5.07 -12.39 2.97
CA MET A 34 -6.03 -12.90 1.98
C MET A 34 -6.26 -14.42 2.04
N GLY A 35 -5.80 -15.07 3.10
CA GLY A 35 -5.74 -16.51 3.19
C GLY A 35 -4.82 -16.98 4.30
N ARG A 36 -4.27 -18.19 4.14
CA ARG A 36 -3.38 -18.80 5.14
C ARG A 36 -2.22 -19.58 4.51
N HIS A 37 -1.12 -19.67 5.25
CA HIS A 37 -0.05 -20.61 4.94
C HIS A 37 -0.47 -22.06 5.28
N THR A 38 0.05 -22.99 4.50
CA THR A 38 -0.11 -24.43 4.69
C THR A 38 1.11 -25.01 5.41
N LYS A 39 0.99 -26.23 5.96
CA LYS A 39 2.09 -26.91 6.67
C LYS A 39 3.36 -27.07 5.82
N LYS A 40 3.23 -27.16 4.50
CA LYS A 40 4.35 -27.32 3.55
C LYS A 40 4.83 -26.01 2.93
N GLY A 41 4.48 -24.86 3.52
CA GLY A 41 4.95 -23.55 3.05
C GLY A 41 4.14 -22.91 1.90
N ASN A 42 3.23 -23.64 1.26
CA ASN A 42 2.31 -23.07 0.26
C ASN A 42 1.34 -22.07 0.90
N TYR A 43 0.73 -21.20 0.10
CA TYR A 43 -0.32 -20.27 0.53
C TYR A 43 -1.66 -20.63 -0.12
N LYS A 44 -2.73 -20.74 0.67
CA LYS A 44 -4.10 -20.98 0.18
C LYS A 44 -4.92 -19.69 0.35
N ILE A 45 -5.43 -19.18 -0.76
CA ILE A 45 -6.29 -17.98 -0.82
C ILE A 45 -7.68 -18.33 -0.28
N ASP A 46 -8.22 -17.45 0.57
CA ASP A 46 -9.60 -17.47 1.05
C ASP A 46 -10.39 -16.39 0.29
N TRP A 47 -11.20 -16.81 -0.68
CA TRP A 47 -11.94 -15.90 -1.56
C TRP A 47 -12.92 -15.01 -0.80
N ASN A 48 -13.37 -15.40 0.39
CA ASN A 48 -14.24 -14.57 1.23
C ASN A 48 -13.52 -13.34 1.80
N ARG A 49 -12.18 -13.35 1.83
CA ARG A 49 -11.35 -12.23 2.31
C ARG A 49 -10.85 -11.34 1.17
N VAL A 50 -10.95 -11.82 -0.07
CA VAL A 50 -10.53 -11.07 -1.24
C VAL A 50 -11.50 -9.91 -1.46
N ARG A 51 -10.97 -8.69 -1.55
CA ARG A 51 -11.77 -7.48 -1.72
C ARG A 51 -12.30 -7.41 -3.15
N THR A 52 -13.61 -7.33 -3.31
CA THR A 52 -14.28 -7.09 -4.59
C THR A 52 -14.85 -5.68 -4.61
N PHE A 53 -14.53 -4.90 -5.64
CA PHE A 53 -15.10 -3.58 -5.84
C PHE A 53 -16.25 -3.68 -6.84
N VAL A 54 -17.46 -3.42 -6.38
CA VAL A 54 -18.65 -3.41 -7.24
C VAL A 54 -18.67 -2.08 -7.97
N VAL A 55 -18.33 -2.12 -9.26
CA VAL A 55 -18.38 -0.96 -10.14
C VAL A 55 -19.80 -0.89 -10.73
N PRO A 56 -20.54 0.20 -10.54
CA PRO A 56 -21.86 0.36 -11.13
C PRO A 56 -21.75 0.61 -12.64
N ASP A 57 -22.85 0.39 -13.34
CA ASP A 57 -22.99 0.88 -14.71
C ASP A 57 -23.12 2.41 -14.71
N LEU A 58 -22.37 3.06 -15.60
CA LEU A 58 -22.31 4.51 -15.73
C LEU A 58 -22.83 4.99 -17.09
N GLU A 59 -23.40 4.10 -17.91
CA GLU A 59 -24.03 4.48 -19.17
C GLU A 59 -25.19 5.46 -18.92
N GLY A 60 -25.16 6.62 -19.60
CA GLY A 60 -26.14 7.69 -19.40
C GLY A 60 -25.97 8.52 -18.12
N PHE A 61 -24.90 8.34 -17.35
CA PHE A 61 -24.64 9.15 -16.15
C PHE A 61 -24.27 10.59 -16.53
N THR A 62 -25.09 11.54 -16.13
CA THR A 62 -24.99 12.96 -16.54
C THR A 62 -24.16 13.83 -15.61
N LEU A 63 -23.81 13.34 -14.42
CA LEU A 63 -23.10 14.12 -13.42
C LEU A 63 -21.58 14.08 -13.67
N GLY A 64 -20.97 15.27 -13.66
CA GLY A 64 -19.51 15.42 -13.68
C GLY A 64 -18.92 15.48 -12.28
N PRO A 65 -17.58 15.31 -12.14
CA PRO A 65 -16.89 15.42 -10.85
C PRO A 65 -16.85 16.87 -10.31
N TYR A 66 -17.23 17.86 -11.12
CA TYR A 66 -17.24 19.27 -10.76
C TYR A 66 -18.60 19.90 -11.06
N VAL A 67 -18.91 20.97 -10.34
CA VAL A 67 -20.13 21.76 -10.49
C VAL A 67 -19.83 23.15 -11.04
N THR A 68 -20.86 23.81 -11.59
CA THR A 68 -20.75 25.19 -12.05
C THR A 68 -20.52 26.16 -10.88
N ARG A 69 -19.68 27.17 -11.09
CA ARG A 69 -19.40 28.22 -10.09
C ARG A 69 -20.58 29.16 -9.83
N LYS A 70 -21.60 29.13 -10.71
CA LYS A 70 -22.79 29.97 -10.65
C LYS A 70 -23.97 29.31 -9.92
N ALA A 71 -23.77 28.13 -9.35
CA ALA A 71 -24.80 27.49 -8.53
C ALA A 71 -25.03 28.32 -7.27
N ASP A 72 -26.30 28.60 -6.95
CA ASP A 72 -26.66 29.32 -5.75
C ASP A 72 -26.29 28.51 -4.50
N LYS A 73 -25.86 29.20 -3.44
CA LYS A 73 -25.66 28.55 -2.14
C LYS A 73 -27.04 28.25 -1.54
N ALA A 74 -27.23 26.99 -1.17
CA ALA A 74 -28.34 26.57 -0.31
C ALA A 74 -28.23 27.18 1.08
#